data_AF-A0A9Q8SHI4-F1
#
_entry.id   AF-A0A9Q8SHI4-F1
#
_cell.length_a   1.000
_cell.length_b   1.000
_cell.length_c   1.000
_cell.angle_alpha   90.00
_cell.angle_beta   90.00
_cell.angle_gamma   90.00
#
_symmetry.space_group_name_H-M   'P 1'
#
loop_
_entity.id
_entity.type
_entity.pdbx_description
1 polymer ?
#
loop_
_entity_poly.entity_id
_entity_poly.type
_entity_poly.pdbx_seq_one_letter_code
_entity_poly.pdbx_strand_id
1 'polypeptide(L)' 'TLNTSRAGKVSIRFSNNKPIRLLRSTVVNTLFSNITFYVLLINTPFLYYLRDINKLRVYFNNINNLLIKRDIIILIIRK' A
#
# COMPACT_ATOMS: atom_id res chain seq x y z
N THR A 1 -10.67 -16.29 -5.80
CA THR A 1 -9.64 -16.68 -6.81
C THR A 1 -9.08 -15.42 -7.45
N LEU A 2 -7.75 -15.31 -7.60
CA LEU A 2 -7.12 -14.11 -8.18
C LEU A 2 -7.40 -14.02 -9.68
N ASN A 3 -7.94 -12.88 -10.14
CA ASN A 3 -8.26 -12.63 -11.54
C ASN A 3 -7.13 -11.85 -12.24
N THR A 4 -6.62 -12.39 -13.33
CA THR A 4 -5.55 -11.82 -14.17
C THR A 4 -6.07 -11.09 -15.43
N SER A 5 -7.37 -11.15 -15.75
CA SER A 5 -7.95 -10.51 -16.96
C SER A 5 -7.81 -8.98 -17.00
N ARG A 6 -7.55 -8.37 -15.84
CA ARG A 6 -7.31 -6.93 -15.67
C ARG A 6 -5.83 -6.58 -15.55
N ALA A 7 -4.94 -7.57 -15.57
CA ALA A 7 -3.49 -7.35 -15.52
C ALA A 7 -3.05 -6.40 -16.65
N GLY A 8 -2.23 -5.42 -16.33
CA GLY A 8 -1.73 -4.42 -17.28
C GLY A 8 -2.75 -3.40 -17.80
N LYS A 9 -4.06 -3.58 -17.60
CA LYS A 9 -5.10 -2.63 -18.03
C LYS A 9 -5.19 -1.37 -17.17
N VAL A 10 -4.74 -1.46 -15.92
CA VAL A 10 -4.70 -0.34 -14.98
C VAL A 10 -3.25 0.00 -14.68
N SER A 11 -2.86 1.24 -14.97
CA SER A 11 -1.59 1.81 -14.52
C SER A 11 -1.84 2.61 -13.25
N ILE A 12 -1.23 2.19 -12.15
CA ILE A 12 -1.32 2.90 -10.87
C ILE A 12 -0.03 3.68 -10.68
N ARG A 13 -0.14 4.96 -10.35
CA ARG A 13 1.02 5.81 -10.05
C ARG A 13 0.99 6.21 -8.57
N PHE A 14 2.06 5.93 -7.86
CA PHE A 14 2.28 6.45 -6.50
C PHE A 14 3.25 7.63 -6.58
N SER A 15 2.81 8.84 -6.21
CA SER A 15 3.58 10.08 -6.34
C SER A 15 4.17 10.30 -7.76
N ASN A 16 5.33 10.95 -7.88
CA ASN A 16 6.03 11.19 -9.15
C ASN A 16 6.80 9.97 -9.69
N ASN A 17 6.55 8.76 -9.16
CA ASN A 17 7.25 7.57 -9.63
C ASN A 17 6.72 7.07 -10.97
N LYS A 18 7.50 6.20 -11.62
CA LYS A 18 7.08 5.50 -12.85
C LYS A 18 5.76 4.75 -12.59
N PRO A 19 4.82 4.78 -13.54
CA PRO A 19 3.55 4.07 -13.41
C PRO A 19 3.81 2.56 -13.24
N ILE A 20 3.18 1.97 -12.23
CA ILE A 20 3.24 0.54 -11.94
C ILE A 20 2.06 -0.15 -12.61
N ARG A 21 2.35 -1.22 -13.33
CA ARG A 21 1.32 -2.04 -13.96
C ARG A 21 0.68 -2.96 -12.93
N LEU A 22 -0.65 -3.01 -12.97
CA LEU A 22 -1.43 -3.96 -12.19
C LEU A 22 -1.03 -5.39 -12.54
N LEU A 23 -0.70 -6.21 -11.53
CA LEU A 23 -0.37 -7.62 -11.75
C LEU A 23 -1.65 -8.46 -11.75
N ARG A 24 -2.48 -8.33 -10.72
CA ARG A 24 -3.73 -9.10 -10.54
C ARG A 24 -4.75 -8.30 -9.75
N SER A 25 -6.01 -8.69 -9.82
CA SER A 25 -7.05 -8.14 -8.94
C SER A 25 -7.94 -9.24 -8.40
N THR A 26 -8.56 -9.02 -7.24
CA THR A 26 -9.62 -9.88 -6.72
C THR A 26 -10.75 -9.05 -6.18
N VAL A 27 -11.97 -9.55 -6.32
CA VAL A 27 -13.14 -8.94 -5.71
C VAL A 27 -13.52 -9.81 -4.50
N VAL A 28 -13.76 -9.16 -3.38
CA VAL A 28 -14.27 -9.77 -2.16
C VAL A 28 -15.64 -9.18 -1.91
N ASN A 29 -16.66 -10.03 -1.95
CA ASN A 29 -18.02 -9.62 -1.66
C ASN A 29 -18.16 -9.55 -0.13
N THR A 30 -18.59 -8.39 0.36
CA THR A 30 -18.95 -8.21 1.78
C THR A 30 -20.45 -7.94 1.88
N LEU A 31 -21.00 -8.07 3.09
CA LEU A 31 -22.41 -7.77 3.37
C LEU A 31 -22.82 -6.33 2.98
N PHE A 32 -21.87 -5.40 2.95
CA PHE A 32 -22.13 -3.99 2.66
C PHE A 32 -21.82 -3.62 1.21
N SER A 33 -20.72 -4.14 0.65
CA SER A 33 -20.34 -3.87 -0.75
C SER A 33 -19.24 -4.80 -1.25
N ASN A 34 -19.02 -4.78 -2.57
CA ASN A 34 -17.90 -5.49 -3.19
C ASN A 34 -16.61 -4.67 -3.06
N ILE A 35 -15.62 -5.24 -2.39
CA ILE A 35 -14.30 -4.63 -2.25
C ILE A 35 -13.39 -5.20 -3.34
N THR A 36 -12.80 -4.32 -4.17
CA THR A 36 -11.82 -4.73 -5.18
C THR A 36 -10.40 -4.51 -4.66
N PHE A 37 -9.64 -5.59 -4.53
CA PHE A 37 -8.23 -5.55 -4.20
C PHE A 37 -7.37 -5.62 -5.46
N TYR A 38 -6.38 -4.73 -5.54
CA TYR A 38 -5.39 -4.67 -6.61
C TYR A 38 -4.03 -5.14 -6.09
N VAL A 39 -3.44 -6.14 -6.75
CA VAL A 39 -2.12 -6.69 -6.45
C VAL A 39 -1.12 -6.08 -7.41
N LEU A 40 -0.09 -5.45 -6.85
CA LEU A 40 0.95 -4.73 -7.57
C LEU A 40 2.30 -5.35 -7.24
N LEU A 41 3.16 -5.50 -8.24
CA LEU A 41 4.54 -5.93 -8.04
C LEU A 41 5.41 -4.68 -7.92
N ILE A 42 5.67 -4.25 -6.68
CA ILE A 42 6.49 -3.08 -6.39
C ILE A 42 7.62 -3.46 -5.44
N ASN A 43 8.80 -2.90 -5.69
CA ASN A 43 9.88 -2.88 -4.70
C ASN A 43 9.45 -1.86 -3.65
N THR A 44 8.60 -2.26 -2.70
CA THR A 44 7.89 -1.37 -1.78
C THR A 44 8.82 -0.44 -1.00
N PRO A 45 8.69 0.89 -1.14
CA PRO A 45 9.25 1.87 -0.19
C PRO A 45 8.20 2.37 0.83
N PHE A 46 6.91 2.14 0.59
CA PHE A 46 5.83 2.90 1.26
C PHE A 46 5.11 2.15 2.38
N LEU A 47 5.32 0.85 2.50
CA LEU A 47 5.03 0.13 3.72
C LEU A 47 6.40 -0.20 4.27
N TYR A 48 6.78 0.43 5.38
CA TYR A 48 7.73 -0.23 6.26
C TYR A 48 7.30 -1.70 6.32
N TYR A 49 8.22 -2.60 5.99
CA TYR A 49 7.95 -4.03 5.93
C TYR A 49 7.17 -4.38 7.21
N LEU A 50 5.97 -4.99 7.12
CA LEU A 50 5.13 -5.22 8.31
C LEU A 50 5.91 -5.89 9.46
N ARG A 51 6.89 -6.71 9.09
CA ARG A 51 7.88 -7.30 10.00
C ARG A 51 8.71 -6.25 10.74
N ASP A 52 9.21 -5.23 10.06
CA ASP A 52 10.00 -4.16 10.65
C ASP A 52 9.14 -3.20 11.47
N ILE A 53 7.89 -2.92 11.06
CA ILE A 53 6.88 -2.21 11.86
C ILE A 53 6.68 -2.93 13.19
N ASN A 54 6.41 -4.24 13.16
CA ASN A 54 6.20 -5.02 14.36
C ASN A 54 7.47 -5.15 15.21
N LYS A 55 8.63 -5.36 14.57
CA LYS A 55 9.92 -5.47 15.26
C LYS A 55 10.31 -4.17 15.95
N LEU A 56 10.12 -3.04 15.28
CA LEU A 56 10.48 -1.71 15.79
C LEU A 56 9.37 -1.09 16.65
N ARG A 57 8.18 -1.71 16.69
CA ARG A 57 6.95 -1.21 17.31
C ARG A 57 6.65 0.23 16.87
N VAL A 58 6.81 0.48 15.58
CA VAL A 58 6.50 1.76 14.94
C VAL A 58 5.26 1.58 14.09
N TYR A 59 4.45 2.62 13.93
CA TYR A 59 3.41 2.62 12.90
C TYR A 59 3.49 3.92 12.09
N PHE A 60 3.14 3.84 10.82
CA PHE A 60 3.12 5.00 9.94
C PHE A 60 1.69 5.48 9.71
N ASN A 61 1.36 6.67 10.21
CA ASN A 61 0.12 7.35 9.93
C ASN A 61 0.20 8.02 8.54
N ASN A 62 -0.38 7.34 7.54
CA ASN A 62 -0.42 7.82 6.15
C ASN A 62 -1.26 9.09 5.95
N ILE A 63 -2.21 9.41 6.85
CA ILE A 63 -3.07 10.59 6.72
C ILE A 63 -2.24 11.85 7.01
N ASN A 64 -1.47 11.80 8.09
CA ASN A 64 -0.70 12.96 8.58
C ASN A 64 0.79 12.88 8.19
N ASN A 65 1.21 11.85 7.46
CA ASN A 65 2.61 11.50 7.18
C ASN A 65 3.50 11.44 8.43
N LEU A 66 3.02 10.82 9.51
CA LEU A 66 3.77 10.69 10.77
C LEU A 66 4.24 9.26 10.99
N LEU A 67 5.53 9.07 11.31
CA LEU A 67 6.05 7.81 11.85
C LEU A 67 6.04 7.92 13.38
N ILE A 68 5.30 7.03 14.04
CA ILE A 68 5.04 7.10 15.47
C ILE A 68 5.64 5.87 16.16
N LYS A 69 6.40 6.11 17.22
CA LYS A 69 7.01 5.08 18.07
C LYS A 69 6.84 5.47 19.54
N ARG A 70 5.84 4.92 20.22
CA ARG A 70 5.46 5.35 21.58
C ARG A 70 5.22 6.87 21.57
N ASP A 71 6.00 7.63 22.34
CA ASP A 71 5.87 9.09 22.46
C ASP A 71 6.71 9.85 21.42
N ILE A 72 7.47 9.14 20.59
CA ILE A 72 8.28 9.74 19.52
C ILE A 72 7.40 9.89 18.28
N ILE A 73 7.27 11.12 17.79
CA ILE A 73 6.53 11.47 16.58
C ILE A 73 7.51 12.08 15.59
N ILE A 74 7.66 11.45 14.43
CA ILE A 74 8.57 11.90 13.36
C ILE A 74 7.73 12.27 12.15
N LEU A 75 7.82 13.53 11.71
CA LEU A 75 7.23 13.97 10.45
C LEU A 75 8.06 13.44 9.28
N ILE A 76 7.41 12.71 8.37
CA ILE A 76 8.05 12.20 7.17
C ILE A 76 7.75 13.15 6.00
N ILE A 77 8.79 13.83 5.53
CA ILE A 77 8.74 14.64 4.31
C ILE A 77 9.06 13.72 3.13
N ARG A 78 8.13 13.61 2.17
CA ARG A 78 8.31 12.85 0.93
C ARG A 78 8.67 13.84 -0.19
N LYS A 79 9.75 13.57 -0.92
CA LYS A 79 10.19 14.37 -2.08
C LYS A 79 9.69 13.73 -3.38
#